data_AF-A0A366EH08-F1
#
_entry.id   AF-A0A366EH08-F1
#
_cell.length_a   1.000
_cell.length_b   1.000
_cell.length_c   1.000
_cell.angle_alpha   90.00
_cell.angle_beta   90.00
_cell.angle_gamma   90.00
#
_symmetry.space_group_name_H-M   'P 1'
#
loop_
_entity.id
_entity.type
_entity.pdbx_description
1 polymer ?
#
loop_
_entity_poly.entity_id
_entity_poly.type
_entity_poly.pdbx_seq_one_letter_code
_entity_poly.pdbx_strand_id
1 'polypeptide(L)'
;MKTYLAFPFSQAIQEIKENKKQIQMAKEDGIHINLYPFIFAGYMFIFIMIIMYISILYLLIGTVVEPVGIIMLIPFLVSAWLFTIIYTKVFPKVKENYLKHVGFYDEY
;
A
#
# COMPACT_ATOMS: atom_id res chain seq x y z
N MET A 1 3.78 2.23 21.76
CA MET A 1 4.49 1.63 20.60
C MET A 1 3.49 1.47 19.47
N LYS A 2 3.58 2.25 18.39
CA LYS A 2 2.76 1.98 17.19
C LYS A 2 3.20 0.64 16.63
N THR A 3 2.27 -0.27 16.38
CA THR A 3 2.52 -1.63 15.89
C THR A 3 3.15 -1.54 14.50
N TYR A 4 4.50 -1.63 14.42
CA TYR A 4 5.25 -1.55 13.17
C TYR A 4 4.79 -2.59 12.12
N LEU A 5 4.25 -3.72 12.58
CA LEU A 5 3.69 -4.77 11.72
C LEU A 5 2.37 -4.37 11.04
N ALA A 6 1.55 -3.55 11.71
CA ALA A 6 0.27 -3.10 11.16
C ALA A 6 0.40 -1.80 10.33
N PHE A 7 1.56 -1.17 10.38
CA PHE A 7 1.83 0.10 9.70
C PHE A 7 1.46 0.12 8.20
N PRO A 8 1.93 -0.83 7.36
CA PRO A 8 1.61 -0.81 5.93
C PRO A 8 0.10 -0.97 5.68
N PHE A 9 -0.58 -1.81 6.45
CA PHE A 9 -2.03 -1.99 6.35
C PHE A 9 -2.80 -0.74 6.75
N SER A 10 -2.40 -0.09 7.84
CA SER A 10 -3.05 1.12 8.33
C SER A 10 -2.96 2.26 7.33
N GLN A 11 -1.81 2.41 6.67
CA GLN A 11 -1.62 3.42 5.64
C GLN A 11 -2.49 3.13 4.42
N ALA A 12 -2.51 1.89 3.94
CA ALA A 12 -3.31 1.55 2.76
C ALA A 12 -4.81 1.71 3.00
N ILE A 13 -5.30 1.31 4.18
CA ILE A 13 -6.70 1.51 4.57
C ILE A 13 -7.05 3.00 4.66
N GLN A 14 -6.16 3.81 5.26
CA GLN A 14 -6.35 5.25 5.35
C GLN A 14 -6.43 5.87 3.95
N GLU A 15 -5.53 5.51 3.05
CA GLU A 15 -5.50 6.04 1.69
C GLU A 15 -6.75 5.64 0.88
N ILE A 16 -7.23 4.40 1.00
CA ILE A 16 -8.50 3.98 0.40
C ILE A 16 -9.67 4.83 0.91
N LYS A 17 -9.71 5.10 2.22
CA LYS A 17 -10.76 5.95 2.81
C LYS A 17 -10.69 7.38 2.29
N GLU A 18 -9.49 7.95 2.24
CA GLU A 18 -9.26 9.31 1.70
C GLU A 18 -9.66 9.40 0.23
N ASN A 19 -9.28 8.42 -0.59
CA ASN A 19 -9.66 8.38 -2.01
C ASN A 19 -11.18 8.31 -2.20
N LYS A 20 -11.88 7.49 -1.39
CA LYS A 20 -13.35 7.43 -1.43
C LYS A 20 -13.99 8.76 -1.04
N LYS A 21 -13.44 9.44 -0.03
CA LYS A 21 -13.91 10.77 0.39
C LYS A 21 -13.69 11.82 -0.70
N GLN A 22 -12.53 11.81 -1.36
CA GLN A 22 -12.21 12.70 -2.48
C GLN A 22 -13.17 12.50 -3.66
N ILE A 23 -13.52 11.25 -4.00
CA ILE A 23 -14.54 10.98 -5.05
C ILE A 23 -15.90 11.59 -4.68
N GLN A 24 -16.30 11.50 -3.41
CA GLN A 24 -17.56 12.09 -2.93
C GLN A 24 -17.53 13.62 -3.05
N MET A 25 -16.47 14.26 -2.56
CA MET A 25 -16.28 15.72 -2.66
C MET A 25 -16.28 16.20 -4.11
N ALA A 26 -15.51 15.54 -4.98
CA ALA A 26 -15.47 15.89 -6.39
C ALA A 26 -16.84 15.78 -7.07
N LYS A 27 -17.66 14.79 -6.67
CA LYS A 27 -19.03 14.65 -7.18
C LYS A 27 -19.93 15.80 -6.69
N GLU A 28 -19.75 16.27 -5.47
CA GLU A 28 -20.47 17.43 -4.92
C GLU A 28 -20.06 18.73 -5.65
N ASP A 29 -18.77 18.87 -5.97
CA ASP A 29 -18.19 20.03 -6.65
C ASP A 29 -18.35 19.99 -8.19
N GLY A 30 -18.93 18.91 -8.75
CA GLY A 30 -19.10 18.73 -10.19
C GLY A 30 -17.81 18.41 -10.97
N ILE A 31 -16.73 18.04 -10.28
CA ILE A 31 -15.44 17.70 -10.85
C ILE A 31 -15.36 16.20 -11.18
N HIS A 32 -14.95 15.87 -12.39
CA HIS A 32 -14.73 14.49 -12.81
C HIS A 32 -13.32 14.00 -12.43
N ILE A 33 -13.21 13.30 -11.30
CA ILE A 33 -11.99 12.58 -10.93
C ILE A 33 -12.19 11.07 -10.94
N ASN A 34 -11.18 10.31 -11.36
CA ASN A 34 -11.19 8.86 -11.31
C ASN A 34 -10.10 8.35 -10.36
N LEU A 35 -10.46 8.19 -9.08
CA LEU A 35 -9.55 7.63 -8.06
C LEU A 35 -9.67 6.12 -7.88
N TYR A 36 -10.47 5.42 -8.69
CA TYR A 36 -10.61 3.97 -8.61
C TYR A 36 -9.30 3.19 -8.83
N PRO A 37 -8.40 3.58 -9.75
CA PRO A 37 -7.08 2.94 -9.87
C PRO A 37 -6.27 3.02 -8.58
N PHE A 38 -6.37 4.14 -7.84
CA PHE A 38 -5.68 4.34 -6.57
C PHE A 38 -6.27 3.51 -5.43
N ILE A 39 -7.58 3.38 -5.40
CA ILE A 39 -8.28 2.47 -4.48
C ILE A 39 -7.90 1.01 -4.77
N PHE A 40 -7.89 0.61 -6.04
CA PHE A 40 -7.53 -0.74 -6.47
C PHE A 40 -6.09 -1.08 -6.08
N ALA A 41 -5.15 -0.17 -6.32
CA ALA A 41 -3.76 -0.34 -5.90
C ALA A 41 -3.61 -0.49 -4.38
N GLY A 42 -4.39 0.25 -3.58
CA GLY A 42 -4.45 0.08 -2.13
C GLY A 42 -4.89 -1.34 -1.73
N TYR A 43 -5.94 -1.88 -2.36
CA TYR A 43 -6.38 -3.25 -2.10
C TYR A 43 -5.35 -4.30 -2.55
N MET A 44 -4.71 -4.09 -3.70
CA MET A 44 -3.64 -4.96 -4.20
C MET A 44 -2.44 -4.98 -3.25
N PHE A 45 -2.04 -3.81 -2.72
CA PHE A 45 -0.97 -3.73 -1.75
C PHE A 45 -1.30 -4.50 -0.47
N ILE A 46 -2.51 -4.32 0.08
CA ILE A 46 -2.97 -5.10 1.26
C ILE A 46 -2.90 -6.60 0.97
N PHE A 47 -3.40 -7.04 -0.19
CA PHE A 47 -3.39 -8.45 -0.58
C PHE A 47 -1.98 -9.03 -0.67
N ILE A 48 -1.06 -8.32 -1.33
CA ILE A 48 0.36 -8.73 -1.43
C ILE A 48 0.96 -8.82 -0.03
N MET A 49 0.76 -7.82 0.84
CA MET A 49 1.31 -7.82 2.19
C MET A 49 0.77 -8.98 3.04
N ILE A 50 -0.50 -9.36 2.89
CA ILE A 50 -1.07 -10.56 3.55
C ILE A 50 -0.33 -11.82 3.10
N ILE A 51 -0.18 -12.03 1.79
CA ILE A 51 0.54 -13.20 1.25
C ILE A 51 1.95 -13.24 1.82
N MET A 52 2.66 -12.10 1.78
CA MET A 52 4.03 -12.01 2.30
C MET A 52 4.12 -12.36 3.79
N TYR A 53 3.19 -11.88 4.60
CA TYR A 53 3.15 -12.20 6.04
C TYR A 53 2.89 -13.68 6.29
N ILE A 54 1.96 -14.28 5.56
CA ILE A 54 1.67 -15.72 5.64
C ILE A 54 2.90 -16.54 5.22
N SER A 55 3.58 -16.16 4.14
CA SER A 55 4.81 -16.82 3.69
C SER A 55 5.94 -16.72 4.71
N ILE A 56 6.12 -15.55 5.35
CA ILE A 56 7.11 -15.37 6.42
C ILE A 56 6.78 -16.27 7.62
N LEU A 57 5.52 -16.33 8.03
CA LEU A 57 5.09 -17.21 9.14
C LEU A 57 5.35 -18.69 8.81
N TYR A 58 5.03 -19.12 7.58
CA TYR A 58 5.31 -20.49 7.12
C TYR A 58 6.80 -20.82 7.14
N LEU A 59 7.64 -19.91 6.62
CA LEU A 59 9.09 -20.08 6.62
C LEU A 59 9.67 -20.10 8.04
N LEU A 60 9.16 -19.28 8.95
CA LEU A 60 9.60 -19.28 10.36
C LEU A 60 9.33 -20.63 11.05
N ILE A 61 8.19 -21.27 10.77
CA ILE A 61 7.92 -22.63 11.26
C ILE A 61 8.89 -23.62 10.62
N GLY A 62 9.12 -23.52 9.31
CA GLY A 62 10.06 -24.36 8.57
C GLY A 62 11.50 -24.24 9.07
N THR A 63 11.93 -23.05 9.52
CA THR A 63 13.30 -22.84 10.03
C THR A 63 13.64 -23.60 11.30
N VAL A 64 12.64 -24.01 12.08
CA VAL A 64 12.85 -24.88 13.26
C VAL A 64 13.30 -26.28 12.84
N VAL A 65 12.90 -26.72 11.64
CA VAL A 65 13.19 -28.05 11.11
C VAL A 65 14.43 -28.02 10.21
N GLU A 66 14.58 -26.99 9.36
CA GLU A 66 15.73 -26.82 8.50
C GLU A 66 16.23 -25.36 8.49
N PRO A 67 17.48 -25.09 8.93
CA PRO A 67 18.00 -23.73 9.05
C PRO A 67 18.16 -23.00 7.70
N VAL A 68 18.08 -23.73 6.57
CA VAL A 68 18.05 -23.17 5.21
C VAL A 68 16.87 -22.20 5.01
N GLY A 69 15.77 -22.37 5.75
CA GLY A 69 14.63 -21.45 5.70
C GLY A 69 14.99 -19.99 6.06
N ILE A 70 16.07 -19.75 6.81
CA ILE A 70 16.52 -18.40 7.19
C ILE A 70 17.05 -17.67 5.95
N ILE A 71 17.78 -18.38 5.08
CA ILE A 71 18.27 -17.82 3.82
C ILE A 71 17.09 -17.48 2.91
N MET A 72 16.06 -18.32 2.92
CA MET A 72 14.83 -18.06 2.15
C MET A 72 14.01 -16.89 2.69
N LEU A 73 14.14 -16.48 3.96
CA LEU A 73 13.44 -15.29 4.49
C LEU A 73 13.97 -13.97 3.92
N ILE A 74 15.26 -13.90 3.57
CA ILE A 74 15.92 -12.68 3.08
C ILE A 74 15.18 -12.06 1.88
N PRO A 75 14.91 -12.79 0.77
CA PRO A 75 14.21 -12.21 -0.38
C PRO A 75 12.78 -11.74 -0.05
N PHE A 76 12.07 -12.40 0.89
CA PHE A 76 10.76 -11.93 1.32
C PHE A 76 10.85 -10.63 2.13
N LEU A 77 11.82 -10.50 3.04
CA LEU A 77 12.02 -9.26 3.79
C LEU A 77 12.39 -8.09 2.87
N VAL A 78 13.29 -8.32 1.91
CA VAL A 78 13.67 -7.31 0.90
C VAL A 78 12.48 -6.93 0.03
N SER A 79 11.69 -7.92 -0.41
CA SER A 79 10.50 -7.65 -1.23
C SER A 79 9.45 -6.85 -0.45
N ALA A 80 9.22 -7.16 0.83
CA ALA A 80 8.25 -6.46 1.67
C ALA A 80 8.67 -5.00 1.86
N TRP A 81 9.96 -4.79 2.07
CA TRP A 81 10.54 -3.46 2.18
C TRP A 81 10.40 -2.65 0.88
N LEU A 82 10.71 -3.26 -0.27
CA LEU A 82 10.55 -2.63 -1.59
C LEU A 82 9.10 -2.27 -1.89
N PHE A 83 8.16 -3.21 -1.71
CA PHE A 83 6.74 -2.95 -1.90
C PHE A 83 6.24 -1.83 -0.97
N THR A 84 6.68 -1.83 0.28
CA THR A 84 6.35 -0.77 1.23
C THR A 84 6.88 0.59 0.75
N ILE A 85 8.12 0.67 0.24
CA ILE A 85 8.67 1.92 -0.30
C ILE A 85 7.88 2.39 -1.52
N ILE A 86 7.58 1.49 -2.47
CA ILE A 86 6.80 1.84 -3.66
C ILE A 86 5.46 2.42 -3.24
N TYR A 87 4.76 1.75 -2.32
CA TYR A 87 3.46 2.18 -1.83
C TYR A 87 3.52 3.51 -1.06
N THR A 88 4.55 3.74 -0.25
CA THR A 88 4.62 4.92 0.63
C THR A 88 5.29 6.13 0.03
N LYS A 89 6.12 5.96 -1.00
CA LYS A 89 6.89 7.07 -1.60
C LYS A 89 6.60 7.31 -3.07
N VAL A 90 6.41 6.25 -3.86
CA VAL A 90 6.19 6.38 -5.31
C VAL A 90 4.71 6.62 -5.58
N PHE A 91 3.85 5.82 -4.97
CA PHE A 91 2.40 5.88 -5.17
C PHE A 91 1.79 7.25 -4.84
N PRO A 92 2.14 7.91 -3.71
CA PRO A 92 1.58 9.22 -3.39
C PRO A 92 1.98 10.29 -4.40
N LYS A 93 3.22 10.23 -4.95
CA LYS A 93 3.68 11.16 -5.98
C LYS A 93 2.93 10.97 -7.30
N VAL A 94 2.65 9.73 -7.68
CA VAL A 94 1.85 9.44 -8.89
C VAL A 94 0.43 9.97 -8.72
N LYS A 95 -0.17 9.78 -7.53
CA LYS A 95 -1.49 10.33 -7.20
C LYS A 95 -1.50 11.85 -7.23
N GLU A 96 -0.50 12.51 -6.64
CA GLU A 96 -0.37 13.97 -6.64
C GLU A 96 -0.29 14.52 -8.07
N ASN A 97 0.57 13.94 -8.92
CA ASN A 97 0.68 14.34 -10.32
C ASN A 97 -0.63 14.13 -11.09
N TYR A 98 -1.34 13.03 -10.84
CA TYR A 98 -2.66 12.80 -11.43
C TYR A 98 -3.68 13.86 -10.99
N LEU A 99 -3.76 14.14 -9.69
CA LEU A 99 -4.70 15.12 -9.14
C LEU A 99 -4.42 16.54 -9.65
N LYS A 100 -3.16 16.92 -9.80
CA LYS A 100 -2.73 18.17 -10.46
C LYS A 100 -3.17 18.20 -11.92
N HIS A 101 -2.98 17.12 -12.66
CA HIS A 101 -3.37 17.04 -14.06
C HIS A 101 -4.88 17.19 -14.29
N VAL A 102 -5.71 16.69 -13.38
CA VAL A 102 -7.19 16.81 -13.48
C VAL A 102 -7.75 18.07 -12.84
N GLY A 103 -6.91 19.01 -12.39
CA GLY A 103 -7.35 20.28 -11.80
C GLY A 103 -8.05 20.16 -10.44
N PHE A 104 -7.88 19.03 -9.75
CA PHE A 104 -8.40 18.82 -8.39
C PHE A 104 -7.39 19.28 -7.31
N TYR A 105 -6.20 19.67 -7.75
CA TYR A 105 -5.08 20.11 -6.91
C TYR A 105 -4.51 21.38 -7.52
N ASP A 106 -5.24 22.48 -7.41
CA ASP A 106 -4.66 23.81 -7.60
C ASP A 106 -3.90 24.18 -6.31
N GLU A 107 -2.66 24.64 -6.51
CA GLU A 107 -1.72 25.02 -5.45
C GLU A 107 -2.36 25.98 -4.43
N TYR A 108 -2.44 25.54 -3.17
CA TYR A 108 -2.35 26.41 -2.00
C TYR A 108 -0.97 26.22 -1.37
#